data_AF-A0A317IGK9-F1
#
_entry.id   AF-A0A317IGK9-F1
#
_cell.length_a   1.000
_cell.length_b   1.000
_cell.length_c   1.000
_cell.angle_alpha   90.00
_cell.angle_beta   90.00
_cell.angle_gamma   90.00
#
_symmetry.space_group_name_H-M   'P 1'
#
loop_
_entity.id
_entity.type
_entity.pdbx_description
1 polymer ?
#
loop_
_entity_poly.entity_id
_entity_poly.type
_entity_poly.pdbx_seq_one_letter_code
_entity_poly.pdbx_strand_id
1 'polypeptide(L)'
;MGEQSLPCLDILEATPEILRLLMTGVTDADARWKPAPERFSIAEVLAHLSHSEGHCYRMRLDRFLSEQRPEFEPDDAQLYLDLYRDADPEDAFDHFEEQR
;
A
#
# COMPACT_ATOMS: atom_id res chain seq x y z
N MET A 1 34.91 -2.25 1.06
CA MET A 1 33.65 -1.78 0.44
C MET A 1 32.79 -1.29 1.57
N GLY A 2 32.59 0.02 1.70
CA GLY A 2 31.71 0.56 2.74
C GLY A 2 30.30 0.00 2.57
N GLU A 3 29.62 -0.27 3.68
CA GLU A 3 28.21 -0.64 3.68
C GLU A 3 27.44 0.41 2.88
N GLN A 4 27.01 0.04 1.67
CA GLN A 4 26.06 0.85 0.92
C GLN A 4 24.73 0.69 1.63
N SER A 5 24.51 1.51 2.65
CA SER A 5 23.19 1.65 3.26
C SER A 5 22.21 1.97 2.13
N LEU A 6 21.23 1.09 1.93
CA LEU A 6 20.13 1.35 1.02
C LEU A 6 19.24 2.39 1.71
N PRO A 7 19.18 3.63 1.20
CA PRO A 7 18.41 4.68 1.84
C PRO A 7 16.94 4.26 1.93
N CYS A 8 16.28 4.65 3.01
CA CYS A 8 14.87 4.41 3.29
C CYS A 8 14.46 2.97 3.65
N LEU A 9 15.37 1.99 3.75
CA LEU A 9 14.98 0.64 4.21
C LEU A 9 14.36 0.67 5.62
N ASP A 10 14.98 1.38 6.56
CA ASP A 10 14.46 1.52 7.93
C ASP A 10 13.07 2.18 7.94
N ILE A 11 12.82 3.10 7.01
CA ILE A 11 11.51 3.76 6.86
C ILE A 11 10.48 2.75 6.37
N LEU A 12 10.82 1.98 5.33
CA LEU A 12 9.92 0.94 4.83
C LEU A 12 9.63 -0.06 5.95
N GLU A 13 10.66 -0.54 6.67
CA GLU A 13 10.54 -1.45 7.81
C GLU A 13 9.57 -0.96 8.89
N ALA A 14 9.68 0.31 9.29
CA ALA A 14 8.84 0.90 10.33
C ALA A 14 7.43 1.30 9.86
N THR A 15 7.19 1.39 8.55
CA THR A 15 5.94 1.96 8.01
C THR A 15 4.67 1.23 8.49
N PRO A 16 4.61 -0.12 8.52
CA PRO A 16 3.41 -0.79 9.01
C PRO A 16 3.09 -0.50 10.47
N GLU A 17 4.10 -0.53 11.35
CA GLU A 17 3.90 -0.20 12.77
C GLU A 17 3.42 1.25 12.94
N ILE A 18 4.00 2.19 12.19
CA ILE A 18 3.58 3.61 12.21
C ILE A 18 2.11 3.74 11.79
N LEU A 19 1.68 3.04 10.74
CA LEU A 19 0.30 3.12 10.28
C LEU A 19 -0.67 2.48 11.29
N ARG A 20 -0.34 1.33 11.92
CA ARG A 20 -1.14 0.75 13.02
C ARG A 20 -1.31 1.75 14.16
N LEU A 21 -0.24 2.46 14.53
CA LEU A 21 -0.29 3.49 15.57
C LEU A 21 -1.17 4.68 15.14
N LEU A 22 -1.11 5.11 13.88
CA LEU A 22 -1.99 6.17 13.37
C LEU A 22 -3.47 5.77 13.33
N MET A 23 -3.76 4.48 13.12
CA MET A 23 -5.13 3.94 13.18
C MET A 23 -5.65 3.77 14.60
N THR A 24 -4.80 3.90 15.62
CA THR A 24 -5.21 3.77 17.02
C THR A 24 -6.22 4.86 17.39
N GLY A 25 -7.44 4.44 17.75
CA GLY A 25 -8.53 5.34 18.13
C GLY A 25 -9.39 5.84 16.96
N VAL A 26 -9.08 5.44 15.72
CA VAL A 26 -9.96 5.63 14.57
C VAL A 26 -11.09 4.59 14.65
N THR A 27 -12.35 5.03 14.64
CA THR A 27 -13.48 4.09 14.57
C THR A 27 -13.70 3.63 13.14
N ASP A 28 -14.39 2.50 12.93
CA ASP A 28 -14.77 2.04 11.57
C ASP A 28 -15.55 3.12 10.80
N ALA A 29 -16.43 3.85 11.50
CA ALA A 29 -17.18 4.95 10.91
C ALA A 29 -16.26 6.10 10.45
N ASP A 30 -15.25 6.46 11.26
CA ASP A 30 -14.26 7.47 10.88
C ASP A 30 -13.39 6.98 9.71
N ALA A 31 -13.02 5.69 9.71
CA ALA A 31 -12.20 5.09 8.66
C ALA A 31 -12.89 5.12 7.29
N ARG A 32 -14.22 4.92 7.27
CA ARG A 32 -15.06 4.92 6.06
C ARG A 32 -15.57 6.29 5.67
N TRP A 33 -15.51 7.28 6.56
CA TRP A 33 -15.99 8.63 6.27
C TRP A 33 -15.17 9.27 5.14
N LYS A 34 -15.87 9.83 4.16
CA LYS A 34 -15.27 10.56 3.03
C LYS A 34 -15.38 12.07 3.28
N PRO A 35 -14.28 12.83 3.17
CA PRO A 35 -14.32 14.29 3.35
C PRO A 35 -15.06 15.01 2.21
N ALA A 36 -15.07 14.41 1.01
CA ALA A 36 -15.88 14.81 -0.14
C ALA A 36 -16.06 13.59 -1.08
N PRO A 37 -17.08 13.58 -1.97
CA PRO A 37 -17.34 12.46 -2.87
C PRO A 37 -16.13 12.02 -3.72
N GLU A 38 -15.31 12.98 -4.14
CA GLU A 38 -14.13 12.80 -5.00
C GLU A 38 -12.81 12.58 -4.24
N ARG A 39 -12.85 12.52 -2.90
CA ARG A 39 -11.69 12.27 -2.05
C ARG A 39 -11.71 10.85 -1.53
N PHE A 40 -10.57 10.37 -1.04
CA PHE A 40 -10.51 9.07 -0.36
C PHE A 40 -10.87 9.20 1.12
N SER A 41 -11.54 8.18 1.65
CA SER A 41 -11.58 7.86 3.07
C SER A 41 -10.23 7.27 3.52
N ILE A 42 -10.05 7.08 4.84
CA ILE A 42 -8.86 6.40 5.36
C ILE A 42 -8.82 4.95 4.85
N ALA A 43 -9.96 4.26 4.84
CA ALA A 43 -10.06 2.89 4.32
C ALA A 43 -9.67 2.80 2.84
N GLU A 44 -10.11 3.75 2.01
CA GLU A 44 -9.72 3.81 0.59
C GLU A 44 -8.22 4.09 0.41
N VAL A 45 -7.60 4.89 1.31
CA VAL A 45 -6.14 5.10 1.32
C VAL A 45 -5.39 3.81 1.67
N LEU A 46 -5.84 3.07 2.69
CA LEU A 46 -5.23 1.80 3.08
C LEU A 46 -5.36 0.74 1.97
N ALA A 47 -6.53 0.66 1.34
CA ALA A 47 -6.77 -0.22 0.19
C ALA A 47 -5.87 0.13 -1.00
N HIS A 48 -5.71 1.42 -1.29
CA HIS A 48 -4.81 1.87 -2.35
C HIS A 48 -3.33 1.55 -2.03
N LEU A 49 -2.89 1.74 -0.79
CA LEU A 49 -1.53 1.41 -0.35
C LEU A 49 -1.25 -0.09 -0.50
N SER A 50 -2.17 -0.91 0.00
CA SER A 50 -2.14 -2.38 -0.09
C SER A 50 -2.05 -2.86 -1.53
N HIS A 51 -2.92 -2.33 -2.39
CA HIS A 51 -2.89 -2.61 -3.82
C HIS A 51 -1.55 -2.22 -4.45
N SER A 52 -1.03 -1.02 -4.14
CA SER A 52 0.22 -0.54 -4.73
C SER A 52 1.41 -1.42 -4.32
N GLU A 53 1.47 -1.87 -3.07
CA GLU A 53 2.53 -2.77 -2.61
C GLU A 53 2.49 -4.10 -3.34
N GLY A 54 1.35 -4.81 -3.33
CA GLY A 54 1.25 -6.14 -3.94
C GLY A 54 1.28 -6.11 -5.47
N HIS A 55 0.48 -5.24 -6.08
CA HIS A 55 0.26 -5.22 -7.53
C HIS A 55 1.33 -4.42 -8.29
N CYS A 56 1.95 -3.41 -7.66
CA CYS A 56 2.96 -2.59 -8.32
C CYS A 56 4.38 -2.93 -7.81
N TYR A 57 4.68 -2.75 -6.53
CA TYR A 57 6.07 -2.77 -6.07
C TYR A 57 6.64 -4.18 -5.85
N ARG A 58 6.00 -5.00 -5.02
CA ARG A 58 6.40 -6.39 -4.73
C ARG A 58 6.49 -7.22 -6.01
N MET A 59 5.44 -7.19 -6.82
CA MET A 59 5.39 -7.89 -8.12
C MET A 59 6.55 -7.48 -9.04
N ARG A 60 6.83 -6.17 -9.18
CA ARG A 60 7.94 -5.70 -10.01
C ARG A 60 9.28 -6.15 -9.46
N LEU A 61 9.48 -6.08 -8.15
CA LEU A 61 10.71 -6.54 -7.51
C LEU A 61 10.96 -8.03 -7.77
N ASP A 62 9.95 -8.88 -7.58
CA ASP A 62 10.07 -10.32 -7.88
C ASP A 62 10.43 -10.58 -9.34
N ARG A 63 9.83 -9.84 -10.27
CA ARG A 63 10.12 -9.97 -11.69
C ARG A 63 11.49 -9.42 -12.08
N PHE A 64 11.96 -8.34 -11.46
CA PHE A 64 13.34 -7.87 -11.64
C PHE A 64 14.38 -8.90 -11.21
N LEU A 65 14.09 -9.68 -10.16
CA LEU A 65 15.01 -10.69 -9.65
C LEU A 65 14.97 -12.00 -10.47
N SER A 66 13.85 -12.32 -11.09
CA SER A 66 13.62 -13.60 -11.78
C SER A 66 13.68 -13.51 -13.32
N GLU A 67 13.47 -12.34 -13.91
CA GLU A 67 13.41 -12.13 -15.36
C GLU A 67 14.52 -11.19 -15.83
N GLN A 68 15.11 -11.46 -17.01
CA GLN A 68 16.18 -10.62 -17.55
C GLN A 68 15.70 -9.23 -18.01
N ARG A 69 14.46 -9.14 -18.51
CA ARG A 69 13.84 -7.93 -19.07
C ARG A 69 12.32 -7.99 -18.90
N PRO A 70 11.81 -7.84 -17.67
CA PRO A 70 10.37 -7.87 -17.45
C PRO A 70 9.70 -6.65 -18.10
N GLU A 71 8.59 -6.88 -18.78
CA GLU A 71 7.67 -5.84 -19.24
C GLU A 71 6.55 -5.66 -18.22
N PHE A 72 6.14 -4.42 -17.99
CA PHE A 72 5.11 -4.08 -17.01
C PHE A 72 4.04 -3.20 -17.62
N GLU A 73 2.82 -3.39 -17.16
CA GLU A 73 1.73 -2.44 -17.40
C GLU A 73 2.03 -1.08 -16.74
N PRO A 74 1.38 0.01 -17.20
CA PRO A 74 1.43 1.29 -16.53
C PRO A 74 0.97 1.19 -15.08
N ASP A 75 1.68 1.89 -14.19
CA ASP A 75 1.25 2.09 -12.81
C ASP A 75 0.27 3.27 -12.77
N ASP A 76 -1.02 2.97 -12.96
CA ASP A 76 -2.10 3.94 -12.93
C ASP A 76 -3.22 3.53 -11.97
N ALA A 77 -3.22 4.14 -10.79
CA ALA A 77 -4.22 3.92 -9.75
C ALA A 77 -5.65 4.28 -10.19
N GLN A 78 -5.82 5.14 -11.22
CA GLN A 78 -7.15 5.51 -11.72
C GLN A 78 -7.90 4.31 -12.30
N LEU A 79 -7.18 3.29 -12.77
CA LEU A 79 -7.77 2.07 -13.30
C LEU A 79 -8.39 1.18 -12.22
N TYR A 80 -8.05 1.41 -10.95
CA TYR A 80 -8.36 0.52 -9.83
C TYR A 80 -9.22 1.16 -8.74
N LEU A 81 -9.68 2.40 -8.93
CA LEU A 81 -10.45 3.15 -7.92
C LEU A 81 -11.68 2.40 -7.40
N ASP A 82 -12.36 1.65 -8.27
CA ASP A 82 -13.54 0.88 -7.87
C ASP A 82 -13.21 -0.28 -6.91
N LEU A 83 -11.97 -0.78 -6.91
CA LEU A 83 -11.53 -1.82 -5.97
C LEU A 83 -11.45 -1.32 -4.53
N TYR A 84 -11.30 -0.01 -4.33
CA TYR A 84 -11.05 0.57 -3.01
C TYR A 84 -12.35 0.93 -2.26
N ARG A 85 -13.46 1.14 -2.99
CA ARG A 85 -14.69 1.75 -2.46
C ARG A 85 -15.29 1.02 -1.25
N ASP A 86 -15.23 -0.30 -1.26
CA ASP A 86 -15.84 -1.17 -0.24
C ASP A 86 -14.79 -2.06 0.45
N ALA A 87 -13.51 -1.76 0.29
CA ALA A 87 -12.44 -2.52 0.90
C ALA A 87 -12.52 -2.43 2.43
N ASP A 88 -12.22 -3.54 3.09
CA ASP A 88 -12.05 -3.56 4.53
C ASP A 88 -10.67 -2.99 4.89
N PRO A 89 -10.58 -1.97 5.77
CA PRO A 89 -9.32 -1.35 6.11
C PRO A 89 -8.36 -2.29 6.84
N GLU A 90 -8.86 -3.25 7.64
CA GLU A 90 -7.99 -4.22 8.33
C GLU A 90 -7.47 -5.26 7.34
N ASP A 91 -8.32 -5.81 6.46
CA ASP A 91 -7.88 -6.74 5.42
C ASP A 91 -6.84 -6.09 4.48
N ALA A 92 -7.07 -4.83 4.10
CA ALA A 92 -6.11 -4.07 3.30
C ALA A 92 -4.78 -3.90 4.03
N PHE A 93 -4.82 -3.62 5.33
CA PHE A 93 -3.63 -3.45 6.13
C PHE A 93 -2.84 -4.74 6.29
N ASP A 94 -3.52 -5.83 6.63
CA ASP A 94 -2.93 -7.16 6.78
C ASP A 94 -2.27 -7.58 5.46
N HIS A 95 -2.95 -7.39 4.32
CA HIS A 95 -2.35 -7.67 3.02
C HIS A 95 -1.11 -6.82 2.75
N PHE A 96 -1.13 -5.52 3.08
CA PHE A 96 0.05 -4.65 2.92
C PHE A 96 1.24 -5.16 3.76
N GLU A 97 1.00 -5.58 5.00
CA GLU A 97 2.03 -6.17 5.87
C GLU A 97 2.61 -7.47 5.31
N GLU A 98 1.77 -8.35 4.76
CA GLU A 98 2.19 -9.65 4.20
C GLU A 98 3.08 -9.53 2.96
N GLN A 99 2.99 -8.45 2.19
CA GLN A 99 3.74 -8.30 0.94
C GLN A 99 5.20 -7.82 1.15
N ARG A 100 5.61 -7.47 2.37
CA ARG A 100 6.93 -6.86 2.64
C ARG A 100 8.07 -7.87 2.83
#